data_AF-A0A524GJF2-F1
#
_entry.id   AF-A0A524GJF2-F1
#
_cell.length_a   1.000
_cell.length_b   1.000
_cell.length_c   1.000
_cell.angle_alpha   90.00
_cell.angle_beta   90.00
_cell.angle_gamma   90.00
#
_symmetry.space_group_name_H-M   'P 1'
#
loop_
_entity.id
_entity.type
_entity.pdbx_description
1 polymer ?
#
loop_
_entity_poly.entity_id
_entity_poly.type
_entity_poly.pdbx_seq_one_letter_code
_entity_poly.pdbx_strand_id
1 'polypeptide(L)' 'QQQMEMKRSDEQAADRKKQPHRAVQKVGRNAPCPCGSGKKYKKCCGETD' A
#
# COMPACT_ATOMS: atom_id res chain seq x y z
N GLN A 1 -54.54 -9.82 5.58
CA GLN A 1 -53.76 -9.61 4.35
C GLN A 1 -52.30 -9.93 4.69
N GLN A 2 -51.90 -11.18 4.51
CA GLN A 2 -50.55 -11.70 4.70
C GLN A 2 -50.17 -12.33 3.36
N GLN A 3 -49.23 -11.73 2.62
CA GLN A 3 -48.36 -12.33 1.56
C GLN A 3 -47.18 -11.34 1.44
N MET A 4 -45.95 -11.70 1.86
CA MET A 4 -44.89 -12.30 1.02
C MET A 4 -44.53 -11.39 -0.17
N GLU A 5 -43.30 -11.03 -0.54
CA GLU A 5 -41.94 -11.45 -0.21
C GLU A 5 -40.99 -10.58 -1.08
N MET A 6 -39.74 -10.36 -0.61
CA MET A 6 -38.53 -10.16 -1.42
C MET A 6 -38.34 -8.89 -2.31
N LYS A 7 -37.18 -8.24 -2.08
CA LYS A 7 -36.20 -7.63 -3.02
C LYS A 7 -35.67 -6.32 -2.41
N ARG A 8 -34.40 -6.12 -2.06
CA ARG A 8 -33.15 -6.83 -2.32
C ARG A 8 -32.17 -6.38 -1.24
N SER A 9 -31.52 -7.35 -0.63
CA SER A 9 -30.30 -7.18 0.15
C SER A 9 -29.16 -6.64 -0.74
N ASP A 10 -28.19 -6.02 -0.09
CA ASP A 10 -26.81 -5.83 -0.57
C ASP A 10 -26.58 -4.91 -1.78
N GLU A 11 -26.48 -3.60 -1.52
CA GLU A 11 -25.55 -2.73 -2.25
C GLU A 11 -24.41 -2.31 -1.33
N GLN A 12 -23.73 -3.32 -0.76
CA GLN A 12 -22.49 -3.13 -0.06
C GLN A 12 -21.32 -3.31 -1.03
N ALA A 13 -20.59 -2.21 -1.22
CA ALA A 13 -19.13 -2.21 -1.33
C ALA A 13 -18.46 -3.08 -2.42
N ALA A 14 -18.53 -2.64 -3.68
CA ALA A 14 -17.50 -2.96 -4.67
C ALA A 14 -17.49 -1.80 -5.67
N ASP A 15 -16.58 -0.83 -5.61
CA ASP A 15 -15.34 -0.94 -6.37
C ASP A 15 -14.46 0.30 -6.07
N ARG A 16 -14.05 0.48 -4.81
CA ARG A 16 -12.90 1.36 -4.53
C ARG A 16 -11.66 0.55 -4.84
N LYS A 17 -11.34 0.42 -6.14
CA LYS A 17 -10.13 -0.25 -6.66
C LYS A 17 -8.95 0.18 -5.80
N LYS A 18 -8.58 -0.66 -4.84
CA LYS A 18 -7.34 -0.48 -4.08
C LYS A 18 -6.26 -0.69 -5.12
N GLN A 19 -5.74 0.42 -5.63
CA GLN A 19 -4.60 0.45 -6.54
C GLN A 19 -3.57 -0.55 -6.01
N PRO A 20 -2.99 -1.42 -6.85
CA PRO A 20 -1.95 -2.34 -6.41
C PRO A 20 -0.88 -1.47 -5.78
N HIS A 21 -0.72 -1.60 -4.46
CA HIS A 21 0.26 -0.86 -3.71
C HIS A 21 1.58 -1.30 -4.30
N ARG A 22 2.15 -0.49 -5.21
CA ARG A 22 3.45 -0.77 -5.80
C ARG A 22 4.36 -1.02 -4.61
N ALA A 23 4.86 -2.24 -4.49
CA ALA A 23 5.90 -2.56 -3.55
C ALA A 23 7.14 -1.80 -4.04
N VAL A 24 7.18 -0.50 -3.76
CA VAL A 24 8.40 0.27 -3.82
C VAL A 24 9.31 -0.49 -2.89
N GLN A 25 10.31 -1.17 -3.46
CA GLN A 25 11.34 -1.86 -2.72
C GLN A 25 11.98 -0.82 -1.80
N LYS A 26 11.46 -0.71 -0.58
CA LYS A 26 11.93 0.26 0.40
C LYS A 26 13.35 -0.18 0.71
N VAL A 27 14.32 0.56 0.19
CA VAL A 27 15.72 0.25 0.45
C VAL A 27 15.91 0.27 1.96
N GLY A 28 16.37 -0.85 2.52
CA GLY A 28 16.47 -0.97 3.97
C GLY A 28 17.39 0.11 4.52
N ARG A 29 17.04 0.73 5.66
CA ARG A 29 17.85 1.79 6.30
C ARG A 29 19.32 1.41 6.46
N ASN A 30 19.64 0.12 6.65
CA ASN A 30 21.01 -0.37 6.82
C ASN A 30 21.70 -0.84 5.51
N ALA A 31 21.00 -0.91 4.39
CA ALA A 31 21.54 -1.33 3.09
C ALA A 31 22.57 -0.31 2.56
N PRO A 32 23.50 -0.72 1.68
CA PRO A 32 24.36 0.22 0.97
C PRO A 32 23.52 1.24 0.19
N CYS A 33 23.94 2.50 0.21
CA CYS A 33 23.19 3.58 -0.43
C CYS A 33 23.28 3.47 -1.95
N PRO A 34 22.15 3.54 -2.70
CA PRO A 34 22.15 3.38 -4.15
C PRO A 34 22.82 4.54 -4.90
N CYS A 35 23.21 5.63 -4.23
CA CYS A 35 23.96 6.74 -4.83
C CYS A 35 25.46 6.44 -5.02
N GLY A 36 25.93 5.26 -4.61
CA GLY A 36 27.34 4.87 -4.80
C GLY A 36 28.33 5.49 -3.79
N SER A 37 27.83 6.14 -2.73
CA SER A 37 28.70 6.77 -1.72
C SER A 37 29.44 5.80 -0.79
N GLY A 38 29.14 4.49 -0.87
CA GLY A 38 29.66 3.47 0.04
C GLY A 38 29.10 3.54 1.47
N LYS A 39 28.24 4.52 1.78
CA LYS A 39 27.59 4.69 3.10
C LYS A 39 26.31 3.84 3.19
N LYS A 40 25.86 3.54 4.41
CA LYS A 40 24.52 2.95 4.64
C LYS A 40 23.44 3.97 4.26
N TYR A 41 22.30 3.52 3.73
CA TYR A 41 21.20 4.39 3.30
C TYR A 41 20.81 5.42 4.37
N LYS A 42 20.63 4.99 5.63
CA LYS A 42 20.30 5.86 6.77
C LYS A 42 21.34 6.91 7.16
N LYS A 43 22.56 6.84 6.62
CA LYS A 43 23.66 7.79 6.86
C LYS A 43 24.03 8.55 5.57
N CYS A 44 23.11 8.56 4.61
CA CYS A 44 23.29 9.14 3.29
C CYS A 44 21.93 9.61 2.79
N CYS A 45 21.38 9.06 1.69
CA CYS A 45 20.12 9.53 1.12
C CYS A 45 18.90 9.36 2.03
N GLY A 46 18.95 8.42 2.99
CA GLY A 46 17.89 8.18 3.97
C GLY A 46 18.21 8.71 5.37
N GLU A 47 19.15 9.64 5.51
CA GLU A 47 19.42 10.31 6.79
C GLU A 47 18.28 11.23 7.24
N THR A 48 17.54 11.79 6.27
CA THR A 48 16.39 12.68 6.50
C THR A 48 15.02 12.01 6.23
N ASP A 49 15.01 10.70 5.96
CA ASP A 49 13.80 9.87 5.80
C ASP A 49 13.45 9.09 7.08
#